data_AF-A0A8S8ZSY9-F1
#
_entry.id   AF-A0A8S8ZSY9-F1
#
_cell.length_a   1.000
_cell.length_b   1.000
_cell.length_c   1.000
_cell.angle_alpha   90.00
_cell.angle_beta   90.00
_cell.angle_gamma   90.00
#
_symmetry.space_group_name_H-M   'P 1'
#
loop_
_entity.id
_entity.type
_entity.pdbx_description
1 polymer ?
#
loop_
_entity_poly.entity_id
_entity_poly.type
_entity_poly.pdbx_seq_one_letter_code
_entity_poly.pdbx_strand_id
1 'polypeptide(L)'
;MKARGMDLWQAWNLAEASTSVLSSPGFHSLILQLATPHHHKLPYSTTSPFLRVSIKMSRSAREISSPAEWSTVVEGTKVCVVLFYSPSNAASLEAIHILEHHSQGLEGRGTVLELAKVNVDEVKAIKSAYSITKLPTTMLFRNGKEVDKVSGDNIPRLTQLIEKVKQAVDSETTKKASGSANSWKGAALPRGYVDITDQVELNRSELLNFDTETGGVRALLSSEKPSALSGGKATAKDWVESDTDDQLLLFMPFQSMLKLHTLQITSLPPTDDDDDEAPMRPKTIKLFVNKSHNLGFDEAEDLQATQDIELSESDWNKEGTASIPLRYVRFQNIDSLVLFVVNGDGDSEKVRIDRLRLIGESGSARDMGKLEKVGDLPGE
;
A
#
# COMPACT_ATOMS: atom_id res chain seq x y z
N MET A 1 -45.20 -0.63 -28.50
CA MET A 1 -43.94 -1.28 -28.04
C MET A 1 -42.84 -1.05 -29.07
N LYS A 2 -41.87 -0.18 -28.75
CA LYS A 2 -40.42 -0.27 -29.05
C LYS A 2 -39.81 1.13 -28.99
N ALA A 3 -38.90 1.29 -28.04
CA ALA A 3 -37.99 2.41 -27.89
C ALA A 3 -36.62 2.04 -28.49
N ARG A 4 -36.00 2.99 -29.19
CA ARG A 4 -34.55 3.22 -29.41
C ARG A 4 -34.48 4.69 -29.86
N GLY A 5 -33.69 5.63 -29.33
CA GLY A 5 -32.34 5.57 -28.77
C GLY A 5 -31.48 6.49 -29.67
N MET A 6 -30.98 7.61 -29.15
CA MET A 6 -30.03 8.50 -29.85
C MET A 6 -29.12 9.22 -28.87
N ASP A 7 -27.90 9.45 -29.35
CA ASP A 7 -26.61 9.52 -28.65
C ASP A 7 -26.29 10.79 -27.86
N LEU A 8 -25.53 10.58 -26.78
CA LEU A 8 -24.96 11.57 -25.86
C LEU A 8 -23.73 12.32 -26.43
N TRP A 9 -23.59 12.41 -27.75
CA TRP A 9 -22.42 13.01 -28.41
C TRP A 9 -22.60 14.48 -28.85
N GLN A 10 -23.78 15.09 -28.64
CA GLN A 10 -24.05 16.47 -29.08
C GLN A 10 -24.23 17.52 -27.97
N ALA A 11 -24.17 17.14 -26.69
CA ALA A 11 -24.51 18.06 -25.59
C ALA A 11 -23.33 18.79 -24.92
N TRP A 12 -22.08 18.59 -25.36
CA TRP A 12 -20.90 19.08 -24.62
C TRP A 12 -20.04 20.10 -25.36
N ASN A 13 -20.63 20.90 -26.25
CA ASN A 13 -19.90 21.92 -27.03
C ASN A 13 -20.59 23.30 -27.04
N LEU A 14 -21.16 23.72 -25.90
CA LEU A 14 -21.81 25.03 -25.80
C LEU A 14 -21.70 25.63 -24.38
N ALA A 15 -20.49 26.00 -23.97
CA ALA A 15 -20.29 26.96 -22.87
C ALA A 15 -18.87 27.54 -22.85
N GLU A 16 -18.42 28.17 -23.94
CA GLU A 16 -17.31 29.14 -23.87
C GLU A 16 -17.23 29.94 -25.18
N ALA A 17 -18.00 31.02 -25.29
CA ALA A 17 -17.70 32.15 -26.17
C ALA A 17 -18.73 33.27 -26.01
N SER A 18 -18.22 34.51 -26.08
CA SER A 18 -18.92 35.81 -26.14
C SER A 18 -19.14 36.45 -24.77
N THR A 19 -18.60 37.64 -24.48
CA THR A 19 -18.71 38.84 -25.32
C THR A 19 -17.57 39.84 -25.10
N SER A 20 -17.18 40.49 -26.19
CA SER A 20 -16.31 41.67 -26.22
C SER A 20 -16.99 42.82 -27.00
N VAL A 21 -16.59 44.04 -26.64
CA VAL A 21 -16.48 45.30 -27.43
C VAL A 21 -17.59 46.39 -27.31
N LEU A 22 -17.08 47.65 -27.19
CA LEU A 22 -17.57 49.01 -27.59
C LEU A 22 -17.86 49.94 -26.38
N SER A 23 -17.54 51.25 -26.30
CA SER A 23 -16.64 52.23 -26.94
C SER A 23 -16.79 53.57 -26.16
N SER A 24 -15.76 54.43 -26.12
CA SER A 24 -15.65 55.79 -25.48
C SER A 24 -16.65 56.88 -26.00
N PRO A 25 -16.58 58.20 -25.64
CA PRO A 25 -16.18 58.94 -24.41
C PRO A 25 -17.13 60.13 -23.99
N GLY A 26 -16.94 60.69 -22.77
CA GLY A 26 -17.10 62.14 -22.46
C GLY A 26 -18.44 62.69 -21.92
N PHE A 27 -18.42 63.29 -20.71
CA PHE A 27 -18.80 64.69 -20.39
C PHE A 27 -19.06 64.93 -18.87
N HIS A 28 -18.33 65.93 -18.35
CA HIS A 28 -18.69 66.95 -17.34
C HIS A 28 -19.27 66.62 -15.94
N SER A 29 -18.47 67.03 -14.94
CA SER A 29 -18.79 68.02 -13.89
C SER A 29 -19.83 67.69 -12.80
N LEU A 30 -19.35 67.58 -11.54
CA LEU A 30 -19.69 68.60 -10.54
C LEU A 30 -18.68 68.62 -9.37
N ILE A 31 -18.33 69.85 -8.99
CA ILE A 31 -17.46 70.31 -7.90
C ILE A 31 -18.26 70.35 -6.57
N LEU A 32 -17.62 69.96 -5.46
CA LEU A 32 -17.54 70.67 -4.15
C LEU A 32 -16.85 69.71 -3.15
N GLN A 33 -15.57 69.84 -2.79
CA GLN A 33 -14.85 70.88 -2.03
C GLN A 33 -14.98 70.73 -0.49
N LEU A 34 -13.85 70.28 0.08
CA LEU A 34 -13.24 70.56 1.40
C LEU A 34 -13.97 70.23 2.70
N ALA A 35 -13.40 69.33 3.51
CA ALA A 35 -12.74 69.67 4.78
C ALA A 35 -12.18 68.40 5.49
N THR A 36 -10.86 68.40 5.72
CA THR A 36 -10.10 67.59 6.69
C THR A 36 -10.29 68.12 8.13
N PRO A 37 -9.64 67.61 9.21
CA PRO A 37 -9.15 66.25 9.55
C PRO A 37 -9.51 65.82 11.01
N HIS A 38 -9.32 64.55 11.38
CA HIS A 38 -8.57 64.07 12.59
C HIS A 38 -8.98 62.67 13.08
N HIS A 39 -7.94 61.93 13.49
CA HIS A 39 -7.83 60.73 14.33
C HIS A 39 -9.08 60.09 14.94
N HIS A 40 -9.26 58.77 14.72
CA HIS A 40 -9.00 57.74 15.74
C HIS A 40 -9.26 56.31 15.22
N LYS A 41 -8.60 55.35 15.87
CA LYS A 41 -8.56 53.91 15.61
C LYS A 41 -9.95 53.25 15.70
N LEU A 42 -10.23 52.31 14.80
CA LEU A 42 -11.30 51.30 14.93
C LEU A 42 -10.70 49.91 15.21
N PRO A 43 -11.37 49.03 15.98
CA PRO A 43 -10.97 47.66 16.20
C PRO A 43 -11.88 46.63 15.46
N TYR A 44 -11.34 45.41 15.30
CA TYR A 44 -11.97 44.12 14.98
C TYR A 44 -12.90 43.98 13.75
N SER A 45 -12.53 43.06 12.85
CA SER A 45 -13.41 42.47 11.83
C SER A 45 -13.35 40.94 11.92
N THR A 46 -14.51 40.35 12.26
CA THR A 46 -14.85 38.94 12.14
C THR A 46 -15.19 38.64 10.68
N THR A 47 -14.63 37.58 10.09
CA THR A 47 -15.10 37.04 8.81
C THR A 47 -15.28 35.51 8.88
N SER A 48 -16.39 35.10 8.28
CA SER A 48 -17.07 33.80 8.32
C SER A 48 -16.32 32.67 7.60
N PRO A 49 -16.65 31.39 7.88
CA PRO A 49 -15.94 30.25 7.33
C PRO A 49 -16.42 29.95 5.90
N PHE A 50 -15.48 29.95 4.94
CA PHE A 50 -15.72 29.39 3.61
C PHE A 50 -15.59 27.86 3.67
N LEU A 51 -16.66 27.19 3.25
CA LEU A 51 -16.76 25.75 3.04
C LEU A 51 -15.74 25.32 1.96
N ARG A 52 -14.67 24.64 2.36
CA ARG A 52 -13.62 24.17 1.45
C ARG A 52 -14.04 22.82 0.86
N VAL A 53 -14.69 22.85 -0.30
CA VAL A 53 -14.87 21.65 -1.13
C VAL A 53 -13.50 21.23 -1.65
N SER A 54 -12.96 20.12 -1.15
CA SER A 54 -11.75 19.51 -1.72
C SER A 54 -12.12 18.79 -3.02
N ILE A 55 -11.88 19.44 -4.15
CA ILE A 55 -11.85 18.78 -5.46
C ILE A 55 -10.60 17.90 -5.47
N LYS A 56 -10.80 16.58 -5.54
CA LYS A 56 -9.73 15.60 -5.72
C LYS A 56 -9.15 15.82 -7.14
N MET A 57 -8.00 16.48 -7.24
CA MET A 57 -7.32 16.71 -8.52
C MET A 57 -6.83 15.36 -9.07
N SER A 58 -7.46 14.89 -10.15
CA SER A 58 -6.97 13.77 -10.96
C SER A 58 -5.55 14.09 -11.43
N ARG A 59 -4.58 13.26 -11.07
CA ARG A 59 -3.16 13.51 -11.39
C ARG A 59 -2.90 13.19 -12.88
N SER A 60 -2.49 14.20 -13.65
CA SER A 60 -2.03 14.06 -15.03
C SER A 60 -0.59 13.52 -15.08
N ALA A 61 -0.14 13.11 -16.27
CA ALA A 61 1.26 12.74 -16.51
C ALA A 61 2.20 13.88 -16.09
N ARG A 62 3.30 13.55 -15.42
CA ARG A 62 4.22 14.53 -14.85
C ARG A 62 4.98 15.28 -15.94
N GLU A 63 4.84 16.60 -15.99
CA GLU A 63 5.67 17.45 -16.85
C GLU A 63 7.06 17.59 -16.26
N ILE A 64 8.10 17.41 -17.07
CA ILE A 64 9.49 17.65 -16.67
C ILE A 64 9.98 18.90 -17.40
N SER A 65 10.19 19.98 -16.63
CA SER A 65 10.55 21.29 -17.20
C SER A 65 12.03 21.64 -17.04
N SER A 66 12.83 20.80 -16.37
CA SER A 66 14.27 21.08 -16.17
C SER A 66 15.14 19.82 -16.07
N PRO A 67 16.46 19.92 -16.34
CA PRO A 67 17.41 18.82 -16.13
C PRO A 67 17.52 18.33 -14.68
N ALA A 68 17.35 19.22 -13.69
CA ALA A 68 17.37 18.82 -12.27
C ALA A 68 16.13 17.98 -11.90
N GLU A 69 14.97 18.36 -12.43
CA GLU A 69 13.75 17.56 -12.28
C GLU A 69 13.86 16.22 -13.01
N TRP A 70 14.49 16.20 -14.20
CA TRP A 70 14.77 14.96 -14.93
C TRP A 70 15.49 13.93 -14.07
N SER A 71 16.62 14.30 -13.45
CA SER A 71 17.35 13.39 -12.56
C SER A 71 16.48 12.93 -11.40
N THR A 72 15.74 13.86 -10.77
CA THR A 72 14.86 13.53 -9.64
C THR A 72 13.78 12.51 -10.03
N VAL A 73 13.16 12.66 -11.20
CA VAL A 73 12.06 11.79 -11.65
C VAL A 73 12.59 10.45 -12.15
N VAL A 74 13.65 10.44 -12.95
CA VAL A 74 14.17 9.22 -13.58
C VAL A 74 14.97 8.36 -12.61
N GLU A 75 15.67 8.96 -11.65
CA GLU A 75 16.44 8.25 -10.62
C GLU A 75 15.59 7.94 -9.38
N GLY A 76 14.66 8.84 -9.02
CA GLY A 76 13.79 8.69 -7.84
C GLY A 76 12.63 7.72 -8.04
N THR A 77 12.40 7.24 -9.28
CA THR A 77 11.34 6.28 -9.59
C THR A 77 11.92 4.99 -10.14
N LYS A 78 11.38 3.88 -9.64
CA LYS A 78 11.88 2.55 -10.01
C LYS A 78 11.60 2.22 -11.48
N VAL A 79 10.45 2.63 -12.00
CA VAL A 79 10.10 2.52 -13.42
C VAL A 79 9.52 3.86 -13.87
N CYS A 80 10.08 4.43 -14.94
CA CYS A 80 9.61 5.68 -15.50
C CYS A 80 9.38 5.52 -17.00
N VAL A 81 8.21 5.92 -17.49
CA VAL A 81 7.96 6.04 -18.93
C VAL A 81 7.92 7.51 -19.27
N VAL A 82 8.83 7.96 -20.13
CA VAL A 82 8.95 9.37 -20.50
C VAL A 82 8.61 9.56 -21.98
N LEU A 83 7.63 10.43 -22.25
CA LEU A 83 7.26 10.86 -23.60
C LEU A 83 7.95 12.18 -23.96
N PHE A 84 8.74 12.16 -25.02
CA PHE A 84 9.31 13.33 -25.65
C PHE A 84 8.39 13.83 -26.75
N TYR A 85 7.93 15.07 -26.63
CA TYR A 85 6.91 15.64 -27.50
C TYR A 85 7.27 17.07 -27.92
N SER A 86 6.65 17.55 -29.01
CA SER A 86 6.62 18.96 -29.39
C SER A 86 5.17 19.36 -29.69
N PRO A 87 4.69 20.53 -29.21
CA PRO A 87 3.35 21.03 -29.52
C PRO A 87 3.10 21.25 -31.03
N SER A 88 4.17 21.42 -31.81
CA SER A 88 4.10 21.64 -33.26
C SER A 88 3.88 20.36 -34.09
N ASN A 89 3.89 19.19 -33.44
CA ASN A 89 3.78 17.89 -34.09
C ASN A 89 2.44 17.20 -33.73
N ALA A 90 1.62 16.89 -34.74
CA ALA A 90 0.29 16.31 -34.52
C ALA A 90 0.32 14.94 -33.83
N ALA A 91 1.24 14.04 -34.23
CA ALA A 91 1.39 12.72 -33.61
C ALA A 91 1.87 12.82 -32.14
N SER A 92 2.57 13.89 -31.80
CA SER A 92 2.97 14.19 -30.42
C SER A 92 1.78 14.54 -29.54
N LEU A 93 0.79 15.27 -30.06
CA LEU A 93 -0.44 15.60 -29.33
C LEU A 93 -1.30 14.35 -29.06
N GLU A 94 -1.40 13.44 -30.04
CA GLU A 94 -2.09 12.17 -29.86
C GLU A 94 -1.42 11.29 -28.79
N ALA A 95 -0.09 11.21 -28.81
CA ALA A 95 0.68 10.46 -27.81
C ALA A 95 0.50 11.03 -26.38
N ILE A 96 0.36 12.36 -26.24
CA ILE A 96 0.08 13.00 -24.93
C ILE A 96 -1.28 12.56 -24.40
N HIS A 97 -2.33 12.58 -25.21
CA HIS A 97 -3.67 12.15 -24.76
C HIS A 97 -3.67 10.71 -24.27
N ILE A 98 -2.94 9.82 -24.95
CA ILE A 98 -2.80 8.42 -24.53
C ILE A 98 -2.03 8.32 -23.23
N LEU A 99 -0.90 9.03 -23.10
CA LEU A 99 -0.13 9.04 -21.87
C LEU A 99 -0.96 9.54 -20.68
N GLU A 100 -1.75 10.60 -20.87
CA GLU A 100 -2.61 11.19 -19.83
C GLU A 100 -3.79 10.29 -19.49
N HIS A 101 -4.44 9.67 -20.48
CA HIS A 101 -5.47 8.66 -20.22
C HIS A 101 -4.90 7.52 -19.37
N HIS A 102 -3.67 7.06 -19.69
CA HIS A 102 -3.02 6.02 -18.92
C HIS A 102 -2.38 6.50 -17.61
N SER A 103 -2.27 7.80 -17.33
CA SER A 103 -1.80 8.29 -16.03
C SER A 103 -2.89 8.26 -14.96
N GLN A 104 -4.15 8.28 -15.38
CA GLN A 104 -5.30 8.14 -14.49
C GLN A 104 -5.24 6.79 -13.75
N GLY A 105 -5.52 6.80 -12.44
CA GLY A 105 -5.50 5.59 -11.61
C GLY A 105 -4.12 5.09 -11.18
N LEU A 106 -3.02 5.79 -11.51
CA LEU A 106 -1.69 5.53 -10.96
C LEU A 106 -1.42 6.27 -9.64
N GLU A 107 -2.46 6.83 -9.03
CA GLU A 107 -2.41 7.51 -7.74
C GLU A 107 -1.83 6.58 -6.66
N GLY A 108 -0.80 7.04 -5.94
CA GLY A 108 -0.10 6.25 -4.91
C GLY A 108 1.06 5.38 -5.43
N ARG A 109 1.26 5.24 -6.75
CA ARG A 109 2.34 4.44 -7.34
C ARG A 109 3.61 5.22 -7.68
N GLY A 110 3.67 6.52 -7.40
CA GLY A 110 4.68 7.43 -7.93
C GLY A 110 6.14 7.16 -7.57
N THR A 111 6.43 6.28 -6.61
CA THR A 111 7.79 5.78 -6.33
C THR A 111 8.16 4.54 -7.16
N VAL A 112 7.15 3.79 -7.61
CA VAL A 112 7.29 2.52 -8.32
C VAL A 112 7.14 2.71 -9.83
N LEU A 113 6.12 3.45 -10.26
CA LEU A 113 5.81 3.76 -11.66
C LEU A 113 5.39 5.21 -11.80
N GLU A 114 6.10 5.97 -12.63
CA GLU A 114 5.72 7.33 -13.03
C GLU A 114 5.62 7.43 -14.57
N LEU A 115 4.56 8.07 -15.06
CA LEU A 115 4.43 8.48 -16.45
C LEU A 115 4.74 9.97 -16.55
N ALA A 116 5.71 10.32 -17.37
CA ALA A 116 6.18 11.69 -17.51
C ALA A 116 6.23 12.13 -18.98
N LYS A 117 6.20 13.44 -19.20
CA LYS A 117 6.30 14.08 -20.52
C LYS A 117 7.32 15.22 -20.47
N VAL A 118 8.03 15.41 -21.59
CA VAL A 118 9.06 16.42 -21.79
C VAL A 118 8.80 17.13 -23.09
N ASN A 119 8.55 18.44 -23.02
CA ASN A 119 8.59 19.31 -24.19
C ASN A 119 10.03 19.52 -24.67
N VAL A 120 10.37 18.98 -25.84
CA VAL A 120 11.75 19.06 -26.37
C VAL A 120 12.13 20.43 -26.93
N ASP A 121 11.14 21.30 -27.16
CA ASP A 121 11.37 22.67 -27.62
C ASP A 121 11.82 23.57 -26.46
N GLU A 122 11.35 23.26 -25.25
CA GLU A 122 11.70 23.95 -24.00
C GLU A 122 12.97 23.36 -23.37
N VAL A 123 13.08 22.03 -23.29
CA VAL A 123 14.18 21.36 -22.57
C VAL A 123 15.20 20.70 -23.52
N LYS A 124 15.87 21.55 -24.32
CA LYS A 124 16.82 21.13 -25.37
C LYS A 124 18.03 20.33 -24.88
N ALA A 125 18.42 20.52 -23.62
CA ALA A 125 19.53 19.80 -23.00
C ALA A 125 19.26 18.28 -22.94
N ILE A 126 18.05 17.89 -22.51
CA ILE A 126 17.65 16.48 -22.41
C ILE A 126 17.49 15.87 -23.80
N LYS A 127 16.91 16.63 -24.75
CA LYS A 127 16.81 16.23 -26.16
C LYS A 127 18.17 15.82 -26.74
N SER A 128 19.21 16.62 -26.47
CA SER A 128 20.56 16.39 -26.95
C SER A 128 21.22 15.21 -26.22
N ALA A 129 21.08 15.15 -24.90
CA ALA A 129 21.67 14.08 -24.08
C ALA A 129 21.18 12.68 -24.48
N TYR A 130 19.88 12.53 -24.80
CA TYR A 130 19.27 11.24 -25.17
C TYR A 130 19.10 11.04 -26.69
N SER A 131 19.74 11.90 -27.49
CA SER A 131 19.72 11.83 -28.97
C SER A 131 18.30 11.65 -29.53
N ILE A 132 17.39 12.54 -29.16
CA ILE A 132 15.99 12.50 -29.61
C ILE A 132 15.88 13.18 -30.98
N THR A 133 15.69 12.37 -32.03
CA THR A 133 15.65 12.83 -33.43
C THR A 133 14.24 12.79 -34.03
N LYS A 134 13.44 11.76 -33.72
CA LYS A 134 12.06 11.60 -34.20
C LYS A 134 11.07 11.90 -33.07
N LEU A 135 9.98 12.57 -33.39
CA LEU A 135 8.91 12.88 -32.44
C LEU A 135 7.58 12.27 -32.92
N PRO A 136 6.75 11.75 -32.01
CA PRO A 136 7.04 11.52 -30.59
C PRO A 136 8.12 10.43 -30.40
N THR A 137 8.82 10.46 -29.27
CA THR A 137 9.66 9.34 -28.83
C THR A 137 9.32 9.02 -27.38
N THR A 138 9.12 7.75 -27.06
CA THR A 138 8.90 7.27 -25.70
C THR A 138 10.09 6.46 -25.25
N MET A 139 10.54 6.70 -24.03
CA MET A 139 11.64 5.96 -23.42
C MET A 139 11.17 5.33 -22.11
N LEU A 140 11.58 4.09 -21.87
CA LEU A 140 11.37 3.36 -20.63
C LEU A 140 12.68 3.36 -19.85
N PHE A 141 12.60 3.83 -18.61
CA PHE A 141 13.69 3.76 -17.65
C PHE A 141 13.33 2.79 -16.51
N ARG A 142 14.33 2.06 -16.02
CA ARG A 142 14.25 1.31 -14.76
C ARG A 142 15.46 1.62 -13.89
N ASN A 143 15.23 2.08 -12.66
CA ASN A 143 16.27 2.50 -11.72
C ASN A 143 17.31 3.44 -12.36
N GLY A 144 16.84 4.49 -13.04
CA GLY A 144 17.69 5.46 -13.73
C GLY A 144 18.33 4.98 -15.04
N LYS A 145 18.20 3.70 -15.43
CA LYS A 145 18.81 3.15 -16.66
C LYS A 145 17.78 3.04 -17.79
N GLU A 146 18.19 3.39 -19.01
CA GLU A 146 17.40 3.19 -20.23
C GLU A 146 17.23 1.69 -20.50
N VAL A 147 15.99 1.26 -20.74
CA VAL A 147 15.61 -0.14 -21.00
C VAL A 147 14.99 -0.32 -22.38
N ASP A 148 14.17 0.63 -22.82
CA ASP A 148 13.55 0.59 -24.14
C ASP A 148 13.34 2.00 -24.68
N LYS A 149 13.33 2.13 -26.01
CA LYS A 149 13.13 3.38 -26.74
C LYS A 149 12.27 3.12 -27.97
N VAL A 150 11.13 3.79 -28.03
CA VAL A 150 10.17 3.73 -29.13
C VAL A 150 10.14 5.10 -29.80
N SER A 151 10.64 5.19 -31.02
CA SER A 151 10.68 6.44 -31.77
C SER A 151 9.67 6.43 -32.93
N GLY A 152 9.01 7.56 -33.14
CA GLY A 152 8.06 7.78 -34.23
C GLY A 152 6.59 7.66 -33.79
N ASP A 153 5.71 7.75 -34.77
CA ASP A 153 4.25 7.73 -34.69
C ASP A 153 3.64 6.33 -34.42
N ASN A 154 4.41 5.43 -33.79
CA ASN A 154 3.92 4.09 -33.46
C ASN A 154 3.12 4.10 -32.16
N ILE A 155 1.93 4.68 -32.24
CA ILE A 155 0.96 4.77 -31.15
C ILE A 155 0.58 3.39 -30.57
N PRO A 156 0.34 2.33 -31.37
CA PRO A 156 0.04 1.01 -30.81
C PRO A 156 1.16 0.47 -29.92
N ARG A 157 2.42 0.68 -30.31
CA ARG A 157 3.58 0.24 -29.52
C ARG A 157 3.75 1.03 -28.23
N LEU A 158 3.37 2.32 -28.22
CA LEU A 158 3.31 3.13 -27.00
C LEU A 158 2.29 2.55 -26.01
N THR A 159 1.06 2.28 -26.46
CA THR A 159 0.01 1.69 -25.61
C THR A 159 0.44 0.34 -25.05
N GLN A 160 0.98 -0.54 -25.91
CA GLN A 160 1.49 -1.85 -25.48
C GLN A 160 2.64 -1.73 -24.46
N LEU A 161 3.56 -0.77 -24.63
CA LEU A 161 4.63 -0.53 -23.68
C LEU A 161 4.08 -0.10 -22.32
N ILE A 162 3.15 0.86 -22.30
CA ILE A 162 2.54 1.36 -21.07
C ILE A 162 1.75 0.25 -20.37
N GLU A 163 0.93 -0.52 -21.10
CA GLU A 163 0.16 -1.63 -20.55
C GLU A 163 1.06 -2.73 -20.00
N LYS A 164 2.10 -3.14 -20.76
CA LYS A 164 3.07 -4.13 -20.32
C LYS A 164 3.80 -3.68 -19.07
N VAL A 165 4.15 -2.39 -18.97
CA VAL A 165 4.80 -1.81 -17.78
C VAL A 165 3.83 -1.78 -16.60
N LYS A 166 2.58 -1.38 -16.80
CA LYS A 166 1.54 -1.43 -15.76
C LYS A 166 1.36 -2.86 -15.24
N GLN A 167 1.15 -3.83 -16.14
CA GLN A 167 1.00 -5.24 -15.79
C GLN A 167 2.26 -5.82 -15.12
N ALA A 168 3.46 -5.45 -15.59
CA ALA A 168 4.71 -5.89 -14.97
C ALA A 168 4.92 -5.27 -13.59
N VAL A 169 4.49 -4.01 -13.39
CA VAL A 169 4.48 -3.36 -12.08
C VAL A 169 3.44 -4.00 -11.19
N ASP A 170 2.21 -4.28 -11.66
CA ASP A 170 1.18 -4.98 -10.88
C ASP A 170 1.62 -6.41 -10.52
N SER A 171 2.27 -7.10 -11.46
CA SER A 171 2.88 -8.43 -11.28
C SER A 171 4.10 -8.38 -10.36
N GLU A 172 4.91 -7.32 -10.43
CA GLU A 172 5.96 -7.06 -9.45
C GLU A 172 5.41 -6.56 -8.12
N THR A 173 4.20 -5.99 -8.06
CA THR A 173 3.56 -5.58 -6.80
C THR A 173 2.90 -6.79 -6.14
N THR A 174 2.48 -7.79 -6.92
CA THR A 174 2.06 -9.12 -6.42
C THR A 174 3.25 -10.06 -6.16
N LYS A 175 4.40 -9.89 -6.83
CA LYS A 175 5.66 -10.62 -6.54
C LYS A 175 6.62 -9.88 -5.58
N LYS A 176 6.38 -8.60 -5.29
CA LYS A 176 7.04 -7.74 -4.27
C LYS A 176 6.01 -7.15 -3.30
N ALA A 177 4.87 -7.82 -3.11
CA ALA A 177 4.08 -7.66 -1.89
C ALA A 177 4.90 -8.03 -0.64
N SER A 178 6.02 -8.75 -0.82
CA SER A 178 7.04 -9.01 0.22
C SER A 178 8.12 -7.92 0.37
N GLY A 179 7.93 -6.73 -0.22
CA GLY A 179 8.94 -5.66 -0.22
C GLY A 179 8.37 -4.24 -0.07
N SER A 180 7.35 -4.05 0.79
CA SER A 180 6.84 -2.72 1.12
C SER A 180 7.77 -2.00 2.10
N ALA A 181 8.32 -0.87 1.65
CA ALA A 181 9.21 0.02 2.39
C ALA A 181 8.52 0.82 3.52
N ASN A 182 7.35 0.40 4.01
CA ASN A 182 6.67 1.06 5.12
C ASN A 182 5.82 0.12 6.02
N SER A 183 6.01 -1.20 5.94
CA SER A 183 5.40 -2.14 6.89
C SER A 183 6.16 -2.09 8.21
N TRP A 184 5.45 -1.86 9.33
CA TRP A 184 6.04 -1.89 10.66
C TRP A 184 6.56 -3.30 10.98
N LYS A 185 7.79 -3.32 11.50
CA LYS A 185 8.50 -4.52 11.93
C LYS A 185 8.92 -4.28 13.38
N GLY A 186 8.55 -5.19 14.27
CA GLY A 186 8.87 -5.04 15.69
C GLY A 186 10.34 -5.30 16.03
N ALA A 187 11.08 -5.96 15.13
CA ALA A 187 12.52 -6.17 15.27
C ALA A 187 13.24 -6.28 13.91
N ALA A 188 14.56 -6.12 13.94
CA ALA A 188 15.40 -6.22 12.74
C ALA A 188 15.32 -7.62 12.10
N LEU A 189 15.39 -7.66 10.77
CA LEU A 189 15.34 -8.91 10.02
C LEU A 189 16.71 -9.59 9.95
N PRO A 190 16.79 -10.92 10.14
CA PRO A 190 17.99 -11.68 9.85
C PRO A 190 18.39 -11.53 8.37
N ARG A 191 19.70 -11.52 8.09
CA ARG A 191 20.22 -11.32 6.72
C ARG A 191 19.70 -12.40 5.78
N GLY A 192 19.17 -11.99 4.63
CA GLY A 192 18.71 -12.89 3.58
C GLY A 192 17.25 -13.32 3.71
N TYR A 193 16.56 -13.00 4.81
CA TYR A 193 15.14 -13.29 5.01
C TYR A 193 14.28 -12.03 4.90
N VAL A 194 13.02 -12.22 4.53
CA VAL A 194 12.03 -11.15 4.39
C VAL A 194 10.80 -11.44 5.25
N ASP A 195 10.00 -10.40 5.47
CA ASP A 195 8.68 -10.55 6.06
C ASP A 195 7.73 -11.18 5.03
N ILE A 196 7.16 -12.31 5.38
CA ILE A 196 6.24 -13.12 4.57
C ILE A 196 4.86 -13.24 5.25
N THR A 197 4.54 -12.33 6.18
CA THR A 197 3.24 -12.31 6.88
C THR A 197 2.07 -12.12 5.91
N ASP A 198 2.30 -11.50 4.75
CA ASP A 198 1.32 -11.35 3.67
C ASP A 198 0.86 -12.67 3.03
N GLN A 199 1.60 -13.76 3.26
CA GLN A 199 1.25 -15.10 2.79
C GLN A 199 0.15 -15.75 3.62
N VAL A 200 -0.24 -15.18 4.76
CA VAL A 200 -1.33 -15.72 5.58
C VAL A 200 -2.67 -15.48 4.88
N GLU A 201 -3.48 -16.53 4.78
CA GLU A 201 -4.85 -16.44 4.28
C GLU A 201 -5.79 -15.99 5.40
N LEU A 202 -5.93 -14.67 5.56
CA LEU A 202 -6.73 -14.04 6.62
C LEU A 202 -8.16 -14.56 6.72
N ASN A 203 -8.81 -14.84 5.59
CA ASN A 203 -10.20 -15.29 5.56
C ASN A 203 -10.39 -16.75 6.02
N ARG A 204 -9.31 -17.54 6.03
CA ARG A 204 -9.29 -18.94 6.48
C ARG A 204 -8.56 -19.11 7.81
N SER A 205 -8.08 -18.01 8.39
CA SER A 205 -7.44 -18.02 9.70
C SER A 205 -8.50 -18.04 10.79
N GLU A 206 -8.23 -18.80 11.84
CA GLU A 206 -9.17 -19.00 12.94
C GLU A 206 -8.45 -18.72 14.26
N LEU A 207 -9.08 -17.93 15.12
CA LEU A 207 -8.56 -17.57 16.45
C LEU A 207 -9.58 -18.00 17.50
N LEU A 208 -9.13 -18.76 18.49
CA LEU A 208 -9.94 -19.27 19.59
C LEU A 208 -9.57 -18.59 20.91
N ASN A 209 -10.56 -18.51 21.80
CA ASN A 209 -10.48 -17.93 23.15
C ASN A 209 -10.00 -16.46 23.19
N PHE A 210 -10.43 -15.64 22.23
CA PHE A 210 -10.08 -14.21 22.21
C PHE A 210 -11.28 -13.33 22.56
N ASP A 211 -11.01 -12.23 23.26
CA ASP A 211 -12.02 -11.21 23.58
C ASP A 211 -12.44 -10.47 22.30
N THR A 212 -13.72 -10.65 21.93
CA THR A 212 -14.34 -10.04 20.75
C THR A 212 -14.49 -8.51 20.82
N GLU A 213 -14.32 -7.91 21.99
CA GLU A 213 -14.25 -6.45 22.15
C GLU A 213 -12.87 -5.88 21.76
N THR A 214 -11.86 -6.74 21.62
CA THR A 214 -10.53 -6.40 21.11
C THR A 214 -10.41 -6.66 19.61
N GLY A 215 -9.23 -6.43 19.04
CA GLY A 215 -8.94 -6.77 17.65
C GLY A 215 -8.88 -8.28 17.46
N GLY A 216 -9.20 -8.76 16.25
CA GLY A 216 -9.05 -10.18 15.89
C GLY A 216 -7.77 -10.47 15.09
N VAL A 217 -7.78 -11.56 14.31
CA VAL A 217 -6.65 -12.00 13.47
C VAL A 217 -6.09 -10.88 12.57
N ARG A 218 -6.96 -10.03 12.01
CA ARG A 218 -6.53 -8.90 11.16
C ARG A 218 -5.67 -7.89 11.91
N ALA A 219 -5.90 -7.70 13.20
CA ALA A 219 -5.11 -6.80 14.03
C ALA A 219 -3.70 -7.37 14.23
N LEU A 220 -3.59 -8.66 14.57
CA LEU A 220 -2.31 -9.35 14.75
C LEU A 220 -1.41 -9.28 13.50
N LEU A 221 -2.01 -9.41 12.33
CA LEU A 221 -1.28 -9.50 11.05
C LEU A 221 -1.23 -8.15 10.30
N SER A 222 -1.76 -7.07 10.90
CA SER A 222 -1.72 -5.72 10.31
C SER A 222 -0.28 -5.26 10.13
N SER A 223 0.04 -4.68 8.97
CA SER A 223 1.35 -4.06 8.71
C SER A 223 1.58 -2.76 9.48
N GLU A 224 0.57 -2.22 10.15
CA GLU A 224 0.66 -0.97 10.91
C GLU A 224 1.35 -1.18 12.26
N LYS A 225 2.02 -0.13 12.75
CA LYS A 225 2.62 -0.11 14.09
C LYS A 225 1.51 -0.23 15.16
N PRO A 226 1.71 -1.03 16.24
CA PRO A 226 0.76 -1.08 17.35
C PRO A 226 0.40 0.31 17.86
N SER A 227 -0.89 0.54 18.09
CA SER A 227 -1.37 1.83 18.58
C SER A 227 -0.76 2.19 19.94
N ALA A 228 -0.48 1.19 20.79
CA ALA A 228 0.20 1.35 22.08
C ALA A 228 1.62 1.95 21.95
N LEU A 229 2.29 1.82 20.80
CA LEU A 229 3.60 2.43 20.54
C LEU A 229 3.52 3.74 19.73
N SER A 230 2.32 4.20 19.38
CA SER A 230 2.12 5.34 18.49
C SER A 230 2.09 6.69 19.22
N GLY A 231 2.07 6.71 20.55
CA GLY A 231 2.08 7.93 21.38
C GLY A 231 0.84 8.82 21.25
N GLY A 232 -0.11 8.48 20.37
CA GLY A 232 -1.41 9.13 20.23
C GLY A 232 -2.51 8.32 20.90
N LYS A 233 -3.65 8.98 21.19
CA LYS A 233 -4.83 8.29 21.69
C LYS A 233 -5.38 7.37 20.59
N ALA A 234 -5.23 6.06 20.78
CA ALA A 234 -5.74 5.06 19.86
C ALA A 234 -7.25 5.21 19.68
N THR A 235 -7.72 5.16 18.43
CA THR A 235 -9.15 5.28 18.10
C THR A 235 -9.90 3.95 18.20
N ALA A 236 -9.19 2.82 18.20
CA ALA A 236 -9.72 1.46 18.32
C ALA A 236 -8.68 0.54 18.96
N LYS A 237 -9.13 -0.52 19.65
CA LYS A 237 -8.25 -1.57 20.16
C LYS A 237 -7.70 -2.39 18.99
N ASP A 238 -6.39 -2.45 18.85
CA ASP A 238 -5.70 -3.12 17.73
C ASP A 238 -4.78 -4.25 18.20
N TRP A 239 -5.13 -4.90 19.31
CA TRP A 239 -4.49 -6.08 19.88
C TRP A 239 -5.52 -7.19 20.08
N VAL A 240 -5.05 -8.41 20.29
CA VAL A 240 -5.85 -9.55 20.77
C VAL A 240 -5.58 -9.74 22.25
N GLU A 241 -6.63 -9.99 23.00
CA GLU A 241 -6.58 -10.44 24.39
C GLU A 241 -7.31 -11.77 24.51
N SER A 242 -6.93 -12.63 25.45
CA SER A 242 -7.69 -13.84 25.75
C SER A 242 -8.97 -13.54 26.55
N ASP A 243 -9.99 -14.38 26.38
CA ASP A 243 -11.32 -14.13 26.96
C ASP A 243 -11.50 -14.81 28.32
N THR A 244 -11.30 -16.14 28.37
CA THR A 244 -11.62 -16.95 29.56
C THR A 244 -10.42 -17.22 30.47
N ASP A 245 -9.28 -17.51 29.88
CA ASP A 245 -8.03 -17.87 30.57
C ASP A 245 -6.83 -17.43 29.73
N ASP A 246 -5.61 -17.82 30.09
CA ASP A 246 -4.38 -17.37 29.43
C ASP A 246 -4.02 -18.18 28.17
N GLN A 247 -4.93 -19.05 27.73
CA GLN A 247 -4.74 -19.85 26.53
C GLN A 247 -5.25 -19.13 25.27
N LEU A 248 -4.48 -19.15 24.19
CA LEU A 248 -4.91 -18.64 22.88
C LEU A 248 -4.48 -19.60 21.78
N LEU A 249 -5.35 -19.82 20.80
CA LEU A 249 -5.07 -20.77 19.73
C LEU A 249 -5.41 -20.18 18.37
N LEU A 250 -4.36 -19.95 17.56
CA LEU A 250 -4.42 -19.28 16.27
C LEU A 250 -3.98 -20.23 15.16
N PHE A 251 -4.89 -20.53 14.24
CA PHE A 251 -4.60 -21.22 12.98
C PHE A 251 -4.38 -20.21 11.84
N MET A 252 -3.25 -20.35 11.16
CA MET A 252 -2.84 -19.55 10.00
C MET A 252 -2.53 -20.47 8.82
N PRO A 253 -3.45 -20.63 7.86
CA PRO A 253 -3.13 -21.24 6.56
C PRO A 253 -2.36 -20.26 5.67
N PHE A 254 -1.50 -20.78 4.81
CA PHE A 254 -0.66 -19.99 3.91
C PHE A 254 -1.04 -20.18 2.43
N GLN A 255 -0.91 -19.12 1.64
CA GLN A 255 -1.18 -19.09 0.19
C GLN A 255 -0.19 -19.94 -0.62
N SER A 256 1.02 -20.12 -0.08
CA SER A 256 2.10 -20.88 -0.71
C SER A 256 2.87 -21.66 0.35
N MET A 257 3.65 -22.64 -0.08
CA MET A 257 4.58 -23.34 0.83
C MET A 257 5.65 -22.35 1.31
N LEU A 258 5.83 -22.25 2.62
CA LEU A 258 6.78 -21.32 3.23
C LEU A 258 7.98 -22.05 3.85
N LYS A 259 9.08 -21.33 3.94
CA LYS A 259 10.23 -21.65 4.79
C LYS A 259 10.33 -20.61 5.90
N LEU A 260 9.88 -20.94 7.11
CA LEU A 260 9.86 -20.00 8.22
C LEU A 260 11.16 -20.08 9.03
N HIS A 261 11.83 -18.93 9.18
CA HIS A 261 13.10 -18.82 9.90
C HIS A 261 12.91 -18.21 11.29
N THR A 262 12.13 -17.14 11.41
CA THR A 262 11.89 -16.44 12.67
C THR A 262 10.42 -16.10 12.80
N LEU A 263 9.88 -16.32 13.99
CA LEU A 263 8.60 -15.80 14.42
C LEU A 263 8.86 -14.57 15.29
N GLN A 264 8.29 -13.42 14.94
CA GLN A 264 8.29 -12.26 15.83
C GLN A 264 6.91 -12.12 16.47
N ILE A 265 6.89 -11.95 17.79
CA ILE A 265 5.68 -11.73 18.57
C ILE A 265 5.85 -10.40 19.29
N THR A 266 4.87 -9.52 19.15
CA THR A 266 4.80 -8.25 19.87
C THR A 266 3.67 -8.32 20.88
N SER A 267 3.96 -8.00 22.14
CA SER A 267 3.01 -7.94 23.23
C SER A 267 3.30 -6.71 24.09
N LEU A 268 2.28 -5.90 24.29
CA LEU A 268 2.34 -4.60 24.95
C LEU A 268 1.25 -4.48 26.03
N PRO A 269 1.29 -5.33 27.07
CA PRO A 269 0.38 -5.16 28.19
C PRO A 269 0.58 -3.79 28.85
N PRO A 270 -0.48 -3.21 29.47
CA PRO A 270 -0.35 -2.00 30.28
C PRO A 270 0.72 -2.16 31.35
N THR A 271 1.43 -1.08 31.67
CA THR A 271 2.48 -1.07 32.71
C THR A 271 2.04 -0.36 33.98
N ASP A 272 0.76 -0.01 34.13
CA ASP A 272 0.27 0.61 35.36
C ASP A 272 0.08 -0.48 36.41
N ASP A 273 0.86 -0.40 37.49
CA ASP A 273 1.01 -1.42 38.54
C ASP A 273 -0.21 -1.58 39.48
N ASP A 274 -1.33 -0.88 39.22
CA ASP A 274 -2.52 -0.85 40.10
C ASP A 274 -3.69 -1.71 39.57
N ASP A 275 -3.51 -2.43 38.46
CA ASP A 275 -4.56 -3.26 37.87
C ASP A 275 -4.19 -4.76 37.93
N ASP A 276 -4.68 -5.43 38.97
CA ASP A 276 -4.51 -6.88 39.17
C ASP A 276 -5.14 -7.71 38.02
N GLU A 277 -5.96 -7.10 37.15
CA GLU A 277 -6.58 -7.72 35.97
C GLU A 277 -5.80 -7.44 34.67
N ALA A 278 -4.65 -6.75 34.73
CA ALA A 278 -3.87 -6.44 33.54
C ALA A 278 -3.44 -7.73 32.80
N PRO A 279 -3.58 -7.79 31.47
CA PRO A 279 -3.18 -8.97 30.72
C PRO A 279 -1.65 -9.11 30.72
N MET A 280 -1.17 -10.33 30.59
CA MET A 280 0.25 -10.68 30.59
C MET A 280 0.81 -10.85 29.19
N ARG A 281 2.14 -10.98 29.13
CA ARG A 281 2.83 -11.45 27.92
C ARG A 281 2.73 -12.98 27.82
N PRO A 282 2.70 -13.56 26.61
CA PRO A 282 2.85 -15.00 26.45
C PRO A 282 4.18 -15.50 27.01
N LYS A 283 4.16 -16.61 27.75
CA LYS A 283 5.35 -17.29 28.27
C LYS A 283 5.67 -18.54 27.49
N THR A 284 4.76 -19.51 27.51
CA THR A 284 4.96 -20.79 26.82
C THR A 284 4.13 -20.83 25.55
N ILE A 285 4.79 -21.14 24.43
CA ILE A 285 4.17 -21.17 23.11
C ILE A 285 4.54 -22.48 22.40
N LYS A 286 3.52 -23.21 21.98
CA LYS A 286 3.66 -24.40 21.15
C LYS A 286 3.32 -24.07 19.70
N LEU A 287 4.16 -24.53 18.78
CA LEU A 287 3.94 -24.38 17.34
C LEU A 287 3.68 -25.74 16.68
N PHE A 288 2.65 -25.80 15.84
CA PHE A 288 2.34 -26.97 15.01
C PHE A 288 2.26 -26.56 13.55
N VAL A 289 2.95 -27.29 12.68
CA VAL A 289 2.93 -27.01 11.23
C VAL A 289 2.09 -28.03 10.48
N ASN A 290 1.57 -27.64 9.31
CA ASN A 290 0.89 -28.54 8.37
C ASN A 290 -0.36 -29.24 8.96
N LYS A 291 -1.12 -28.50 9.77
CA LYS A 291 -2.46 -28.88 10.22
C LYS A 291 -3.50 -28.42 9.19
N SER A 292 -4.55 -29.21 8.97
CA SER A 292 -5.58 -28.90 7.96
C SER A 292 -6.63 -27.90 8.47
N HIS A 293 -6.77 -27.81 9.79
CA HIS A 293 -7.70 -26.96 10.52
C HIS A 293 -7.07 -26.59 11.86
N ASN A 294 -7.79 -25.76 12.62
CA ASN A 294 -7.38 -25.40 13.96
C ASN A 294 -7.42 -26.61 14.91
N LEU A 295 -6.54 -26.64 15.91
CA LEU A 295 -6.53 -27.69 16.93
C LEU A 295 -7.49 -27.34 18.07
N GLY A 296 -8.05 -28.35 18.73
CA GLY A 296 -8.65 -28.16 20.05
C GLY A 296 -7.59 -27.95 21.13
N PHE A 297 -7.95 -27.32 22.24
CA PHE A 297 -7.03 -27.09 23.36
C PHE A 297 -6.49 -28.42 23.93
N ASP A 298 -7.38 -29.37 24.25
CA ASP A 298 -7.00 -30.73 24.71
C ASP A 298 -6.05 -31.41 23.70
N GLU A 299 -6.35 -31.30 22.40
CA GLU A 299 -5.54 -31.89 21.34
C GLU A 299 -4.15 -31.24 21.26
N ALA A 300 -4.07 -29.91 21.41
CA ALA A 300 -2.82 -29.16 21.35
C ALA A 300 -1.95 -29.39 22.60
N GLU A 301 -2.53 -29.74 23.74
CA GLU A 301 -1.79 -30.12 24.94
C GLU A 301 -1.11 -31.48 24.79
N ASP A 302 -1.84 -32.48 24.26
CA ASP A 302 -1.37 -33.86 24.10
C ASP A 302 -0.42 -34.04 22.90
N LEU A 303 -0.62 -33.28 21.84
CA LEU A 303 0.19 -33.40 20.63
C LEU A 303 1.63 -32.91 20.86
N GLN A 304 2.57 -33.65 20.28
CA GLN A 304 3.96 -33.20 20.23
C GLN A 304 4.09 -31.96 19.33
N ALA A 305 4.46 -30.83 19.93
CA ALA A 305 4.73 -29.60 19.20
C ALA A 305 5.92 -29.77 18.23
N THR A 306 5.83 -29.10 17.08
CA THR A 306 6.96 -29.01 16.13
C THR A 306 8.12 -28.24 16.75
N GLN A 307 7.78 -27.22 17.53
CA GLN A 307 8.69 -26.49 18.40
C GLN A 307 7.92 -25.99 19.62
N ASP A 308 8.55 -26.16 20.78
CA ASP A 308 8.10 -25.62 22.07
C ASP A 308 9.03 -24.45 22.43
N ILE A 309 8.46 -23.35 22.90
CA ILE A 309 9.15 -22.08 23.13
C ILE A 309 8.76 -21.57 24.50
N GLU A 310 9.75 -21.28 25.32
CA GLU A 310 9.59 -20.60 26.61
C GLU A 310 10.26 -19.23 26.49
N LEU A 311 9.48 -18.17 26.70
CA LEU A 311 9.92 -16.78 26.66
C LEU A 311 10.21 -16.28 28.07
N SER A 312 11.29 -15.51 28.19
CA SER A 312 11.71 -14.80 29.39
C SER A 312 11.60 -13.30 29.19
N GLU A 313 11.69 -12.53 30.28
CA GLU A 313 11.77 -11.06 30.22
C GLU A 313 12.87 -10.56 29.27
N SER A 314 13.99 -11.28 29.17
CA SER A 314 15.15 -10.89 28.37
C SER A 314 14.96 -11.03 26.85
N ASP A 315 13.95 -11.80 26.42
CA ASP A 315 13.65 -12.02 25.00
C ASP A 315 12.94 -10.83 24.37
N TRP A 316 12.35 -9.96 25.18
CA TRP A 316 11.57 -8.82 24.74
C TRP A 316 12.43 -7.57 24.53
N ASN A 317 12.35 -6.98 23.34
CA ASN A 317 13.03 -5.72 23.06
C ASN A 317 12.26 -4.51 23.60
N LYS A 318 12.83 -3.31 23.42
CA LYS A 318 12.23 -2.03 23.87
C LYS A 318 10.85 -1.72 23.25
N GLU A 319 10.53 -2.31 22.11
CA GLU A 319 9.23 -2.18 21.44
C GLU A 319 8.28 -3.33 21.82
N GLY A 320 8.59 -4.08 22.88
CA GLY A 320 7.79 -5.21 23.33
C GLY A 320 7.73 -6.37 22.33
N THR A 321 8.77 -6.53 21.49
CA THR A 321 8.83 -7.60 20.49
C THR A 321 9.89 -8.64 20.85
N ALA A 322 9.48 -9.90 20.92
CA ALA A 322 10.35 -11.07 21.00
C ALA A 322 10.61 -11.61 19.58
N SER A 323 11.89 -11.84 19.25
CA SER A 323 12.29 -12.45 17.97
C SER A 323 12.75 -13.89 18.22
N ILE A 324 11.92 -14.85 17.85
CA ILE A 324 12.09 -16.26 18.19
C ILE A 324 12.69 -16.99 16.98
N PRO A 325 13.96 -17.42 17.03
CA PRO A 325 14.54 -18.25 15.99
C PRO A 325 13.84 -19.62 15.99
N LEU A 326 13.37 -20.05 14.83
CA LEU A 326 12.78 -21.35 14.67
C LEU A 326 13.84 -22.38 14.27
N ARG A 327 13.57 -23.64 14.58
CA ARG A 327 14.36 -24.77 14.11
C ARG A 327 14.13 -24.95 12.61
N TYR A 328 14.76 -24.12 11.79
CA TYR A 328 14.52 -23.96 10.35
C TYR A 328 14.32 -25.28 9.60
N VAL A 329 15.09 -26.34 9.94
CA VAL A 329 14.96 -27.68 9.34
C VAL A 329 13.56 -28.32 9.47
N ARG A 330 12.77 -27.94 10.48
CA ARG A 330 11.38 -28.38 10.68
C ARG A 330 10.35 -27.48 10.01
N PHE A 331 10.77 -26.29 9.56
CA PHE A 331 9.91 -25.23 9.05
C PHE A 331 10.19 -24.89 7.58
N GLN A 332 10.77 -25.79 6.78
CA GLN A 332 11.13 -25.52 5.37
C GLN A 332 10.00 -25.79 4.35
N ASN A 333 8.92 -26.44 4.75
CA ASN A 333 7.84 -26.79 3.84
C ASN A 333 6.53 -26.78 4.63
N ILE A 334 6.08 -25.57 4.98
CA ILE A 334 4.88 -25.36 5.77
C ILE A 334 3.79 -24.71 4.93
N ASP A 335 2.57 -25.26 4.94
CA ASP A 335 1.37 -24.64 4.35
C ASP A 335 0.36 -24.16 5.39
N SER A 336 0.60 -24.46 6.66
CA SER A 336 -0.11 -23.85 7.77
C SER A 336 0.74 -23.82 9.04
N LEU A 337 0.36 -22.94 9.95
CA LEU A 337 0.91 -22.82 11.30
C LEU A 337 -0.22 -22.66 12.30
N VAL A 338 -0.22 -23.50 13.33
CA VAL A 338 -1.00 -23.30 14.56
C VAL A 338 -0.04 -22.75 15.62
N LEU A 339 -0.39 -21.60 16.17
CA LEU A 339 0.28 -20.98 17.31
C LEU A 339 -0.64 -21.16 18.53
N PHE A 340 -0.16 -21.89 19.52
CA PHE A 340 -0.85 -22.13 20.78
C PHE A 340 -0.07 -21.45 21.91
N VAL A 341 -0.66 -20.41 22.51
CA VAL A 341 -0.19 -19.86 23.78
C VAL A 341 -0.75 -20.73 24.88
N VAL A 342 0.14 -21.35 25.66
CA VAL A 342 -0.22 -22.28 26.73
C VAL A 342 -0.45 -21.53 28.03
N ASN A 343 0.39 -20.53 28.32
CA ASN A 343 0.26 -19.69 29.51
C ASN A 343 0.97 -18.35 29.36
N GLY A 344 0.62 -17.41 30.25
CA GLY A 344 1.27 -16.11 30.37
C GLY A 344 2.46 -16.06 31.33
N ASP A 345 3.15 -14.92 31.33
CA ASP A 345 4.24 -14.60 32.26
C ASP A 345 3.74 -13.69 33.38
N GLY A 346 3.38 -14.30 34.51
CA GLY A 346 2.81 -13.64 35.69
C GLY A 346 1.71 -14.47 36.34
N ASP A 347 0.91 -13.82 37.21
CA ASP A 347 -0.17 -14.44 37.98
C ASP A 347 -1.59 -13.95 37.58
N SER A 348 -1.70 -13.17 36.50
CA SER A 348 -2.99 -12.74 35.95
C SER A 348 -3.65 -13.85 35.12
N GLU A 349 -4.88 -13.65 34.67
CA GLU A 349 -5.66 -14.69 33.97
C GLU A 349 -5.66 -14.53 32.45
N LYS A 350 -5.17 -13.40 31.93
CA LYS A 350 -5.27 -13.07 30.51
C LYS A 350 -3.93 -12.84 29.86
N VAL A 351 -3.84 -13.07 28.56
CA VAL A 351 -2.66 -12.76 27.73
C VAL A 351 -3.01 -11.82 26.60
N ARG A 352 -2.06 -10.94 26.26
CA ARG A 352 -2.20 -9.98 25.17
C ARG A 352 -1.16 -10.20 24.08
N ILE A 353 -1.59 -10.12 22.82
CA ILE A 353 -0.71 -10.08 21.63
C ILE A 353 -1.13 -8.92 20.73
N ASP A 354 -0.17 -8.08 20.36
CA ASP A 354 -0.39 -6.92 19.51
C ASP A 354 -0.10 -7.23 18.05
N ARG A 355 1.03 -7.89 17.74
CA ARG A 355 1.43 -8.20 16.36
C ARG A 355 2.15 -9.54 16.26
N LEU A 356 1.97 -10.17 15.11
CA LEU A 356 2.75 -11.31 14.66
C LEU A 356 3.43 -10.97 13.35
N ARG A 357 4.71 -11.37 13.21
CA ARG A 357 5.43 -11.36 11.93
C ARG A 357 6.08 -12.69 11.66
N LEU A 358 5.91 -13.15 10.43
CA LEU A 358 6.49 -14.36 9.90
C LEU A 358 7.67 -13.98 9.03
N ILE A 359 8.89 -14.34 9.44
CA ILE A 359 10.12 -13.99 8.72
C ILE A 359 10.71 -15.24 8.09
N GLY A 360 10.92 -15.22 6.79
CA GLY A 360 11.33 -16.41 6.05
C GLY A 360 11.44 -16.19 4.54
N GLU A 361 11.19 -17.27 3.80
CA GLU A 361 11.09 -17.29 2.34
C GLU A 361 9.71 -17.86 1.95
N SER A 362 9.06 -17.25 0.96
CA SER A 362 7.88 -17.81 0.32
C SER A 362 8.27 -18.63 -0.92
N GLY A 363 7.65 -19.80 -1.07
CA GLY A 363 7.77 -20.63 -2.27
C GLY A 363 6.96 -20.07 -3.44
N SER A 364 7.14 -20.65 -4.62
CA SER A 364 6.25 -20.36 -5.76
C SER A 364 4.81 -20.76 -5.44
N ALA A 365 3.86 -19.86 -5.70
CA ALA A 365 2.43 -20.13 -5.54
C ALA A 365 2.05 -21.46 -6.20
N ARG A 366 1.23 -22.27 -5.50
CA ARG A 366 0.74 -23.55 -6.01
C ARG A 366 -0.12 -23.27 -7.25
N ASP A 367 0.31 -23.76 -8.41
CA ASP A 367 -0.57 -23.86 -9.57
C ASP A 367 -1.64 -24.91 -9.19
N MET A 368 -2.83 -24.43 -8.85
CA MET A 368 -4.02 -25.26 -8.69
C MET A 368 -4.30 -25.88 -10.06
N GLY A 369 -3.65 -27.00 -10.34
CA GLY A 369 -3.85 -27.75 -11.58
C GLY A 369 -5.35 -27.88 -11.85
N LYS A 370 -5.76 -27.53 -13.07
CA LYS A 370 -7.15 -27.65 -13.51
C LYS A 370 -7.66 -29.03 -13.09
N LEU A 371 -8.69 -29.04 -12.26
CA LEU A 371 -9.49 -30.23 -12.00
C LEU A 371 -10.08 -30.66 -13.33
N GLU A 372 -9.44 -31.61 -14.00
CA GLU A 372 -10.03 -32.27 -15.15
C GLU A 372 -11.21 -33.09 -14.66
N LYS A 373 -12.39 -32.71 -15.12
CA LYS A 373 -13.62 -33.45 -14.88
C LYS A 373 -13.44 -34.84 -15.49
N VAL A 374 -13.36 -35.86 -14.66
CA VAL A 374 -13.39 -37.26 -15.08
C VAL A 374 -14.64 -37.44 -15.95
N GLY A 375 -14.43 -37.75 -17.23
CA GLY A 375 -15.48 -37.91 -18.20
C GLY A 375 -16.41 -39.06 -17.83
N ASP A 376 -17.70 -38.85 -18.04
CA ASP A 376 -18.71 -39.91 -18.00
C ASP A 376 -18.26 -41.07 -18.90
N LEU A 377 -18.11 -42.24 -18.29
CA LEU A 377 -17.96 -43.49 -19.03
C LEU A 377 -19.24 -43.73 -19.84
N PRO A 378 -19.17 -43.98 -21.15
CA PRO A 378 -20.33 -44.42 -21.91
C PRO A 378 -20.66 -45.86 -21.49
N GLY A 379 -21.67 -46.00 -20.64
CA GLY A 379 -22.32 -47.27 -20.35
C GLY A 379 -23.46 -47.52 -21.34
N GLU A 380 -23.35 -48.65 -22.05
CA GLU A 380 -24.35 -49.46 -22.78
C GLU A 380 -25.55 -48.79 -23.46
#